data_AF-A0A560V1P0-F1
#
_entry.id   AF-A0A560V1P0-F1
#
_cell.length_a   1.000
_cell.length_b   1.000
_cell.length_c   1.000
_cell.angle_alpha   90.00
_cell.angle_beta   90.00
_cell.angle_gamma   90.00
#
_symmetry.space_group_name_H-M   'P 1'
#
loop_
_entity.id
_entity.type
_entity.pdbx_description
1 polymer ?
#
loop_
_entity_poly.entity_id
_entity_poly.type
_entity_poly.pdbx_seq_one_letter_code
_entity_poly.pdbx_strand_id
1 'polypeptide(L)'
;MNKHQPALRIAAAFALAACFATGAAHAADAARGKQLVESHNCAACHGTKFDNPINAEYPRLAGQRSDYLVWAMRQYQMGLDNPLLGRDNAIMRAQVQSLSVSDMQDIAAYLESLPGSLVFKK
;
A
#
# COMPACT_ATOMS: atom_id res chain seq x y z
N MET A 1 56.68 -47.91 -25.10
CA MET A 1 57.01 -47.34 -23.79
C MET A 1 56.10 -46.16 -23.52
N ASN A 2 55.43 -46.20 -22.36
CA ASN A 2 54.44 -45.27 -21.83
C ASN A 2 54.77 -43.78 -21.98
N LYS A 3 53.73 -42.97 -22.22
CA LYS A 3 53.28 -41.95 -21.27
C LYS A 3 51.86 -41.48 -21.62
N HIS A 4 50.92 -41.81 -20.74
CA HIS A 4 49.63 -41.14 -20.60
C HIS A 4 49.85 -39.70 -20.10
N GLN A 5 49.08 -38.75 -20.62
CA GLN A 5 48.52 -37.68 -19.79
C GLN A 5 47.05 -37.44 -20.15
N PRO A 6 46.14 -37.43 -19.16
CA PRO A 6 44.72 -37.17 -19.34
C PRO A 6 44.37 -35.71 -19.06
N ALA A 7 43.11 -35.38 -19.34
CA ALA A 7 42.32 -34.33 -18.71
C ALA A 7 42.54 -32.88 -19.18
N LEU A 8 41.63 -32.44 -20.04
CA LEU A 8 40.98 -31.15 -19.80
C LEU A 8 39.47 -31.32 -20.00
N ARG A 9 38.84 -31.95 -19.00
CA ARG A 9 37.43 -31.73 -18.69
C ARG A 9 37.39 -30.77 -17.51
N ILE A 10 36.32 -29.96 -17.49
CA ILE A 10 35.83 -29.13 -16.38
C ILE A 10 36.40 -27.70 -16.36
N ALA A 11 35.57 -26.77 -16.86
CA ALA A 11 35.21 -25.56 -16.10
C ALA A 11 33.83 -25.10 -16.59
N ALA A 12 32.81 -25.83 -16.14
CA ALA A 12 31.44 -25.36 -16.17
C ALA A 12 31.26 -24.27 -15.09
N ALA A 13 30.31 -23.38 -15.36
CA ALA A 13 29.46 -22.72 -14.38
C ALA A 13 30.10 -21.69 -13.44
N PHE A 14 30.29 -20.46 -13.93
CA PHE A 14 30.28 -19.26 -13.07
C PHE A 14 29.70 -18.06 -13.83
N ALA A 15 28.38 -18.05 -14.07
CA ALA A 15 27.67 -16.86 -14.54
C ALA A 15 26.18 -16.87 -14.15
N LEU A 16 25.84 -17.29 -12.92
CA LEU A 16 24.46 -17.23 -12.43
C LEU A 16 24.43 -16.68 -10.99
N ALA A 17 24.95 -15.47 -10.79
CA ALA A 17 24.89 -14.81 -9.50
C ALA A 17 24.84 -13.29 -9.65
N ALA A 18 23.72 -12.73 -10.12
CA ALA A 18 23.40 -11.30 -9.94
C ALA A 18 21.96 -10.94 -10.37
N CYS A 19 20.93 -11.58 -9.83
CA CYS A 19 19.55 -11.09 -9.97
C CYS A 19 18.74 -11.30 -8.68
N PHE A 20 19.29 -10.88 -7.53
CA PHE A 20 18.47 -10.61 -6.35
C PHE A 20 18.41 -9.10 -6.16
N ALA A 21 17.59 -8.43 -6.98
CA ALA A 21 17.12 -7.11 -6.64
C ALA A 21 16.15 -7.28 -5.46
N THR A 22 16.67 -7.21 -4.23
CA THR A 22 15.84 -7.09 -3.03
C THR A 22 15.12 -5.76 -3.13
N GLY A 23 13.85 -5.79 -3.55
CA GLY A 23 12.96 -4.64 -3.38
C GLY A 23 12.98 -4.26 -1.91
N ALA A 24 13.38 -3.03 -1.61
CA ALA A 24 13.36 -2.53 -0.24
C ALA A 24 11.91 -2.62 0.27
N ALA A 25 11.71 -3.37 1.35
CA ALA A 25 10.41 -3.41 2.02
C ALA A 25 10.12 -2.02 2.58
N HIS A 26 9.04 -1.37 2.11
CA HIS A 26 8.58 -0.11 2.67
C HIS A 26 7.84 -0.40 3.98
N ALA A 27 8.40 0.01 5.10
CA ALA A 27 7.68 0.01 6.37
C ALA A 27 6.76 1.24 6.39
N ALA A 28 5.48 1.03 6.67
CA ALA A 28 4.51 2.11 6.69
C ALA A 28 4.88 3.17 7.75
N ASP A 29 4.86 4.44 7.35
CA ASP A 29 5.20 5.60 8.17
C ASP A 29 3.94 6.43 8.47
N ALA A 30 3.44 6.32 9.71
CA ALA A 30 2.25 7.05 10.14
C ALA A 30 2.45 8.58 10.19
N ALA A 31 3.68 9.08 10.39
CA ALA A 31 3.94 10.51 10.41
C ALA A 31 3.83 11.09 8.99
N ARG A 32 4.36 10.38 7.99
CA ARG A 32 4.15 10.69 6.57
C ARG A 32 2.68 10.54 6.18
N GLY A 33 2.00 9.50 6.67
CA GLY A 33 0.57 9.29 6.48
C GLY A 33 -0.28 10.48 6.93
N LYS A 34 0.04 11.06 8.09
CA LYS A 34 -0.61 12.29 8.59
C LYS A 34 -0.45 13.45 7.61
N GLN A 35 0.78 13.66 7.09
CA GLN A 35 1.05 14.73 6.13
C GLN A 35 0.28 14.54 4.82
N LEU A 36 0.22 13.30 4.31
CA LEU A 36 -0.54 12.97 3.10
C LEU A 36 -2.05 13.22 3.30
N VAL A 37 -2.59 12.80 4.44
CA VAL A 37 -4.00 13.03 4.76
C VAL A 37 -4.35 14.52 4.83
N GLU A 38 -3.44 15.34 5.33
CA GLU A 38 -3.57 16.80 5.34
C GLU A 38 -3.44 17.39 3.92
N SER A 39 -2.44 17.01 3.14
CA SER A 39 -2.20 17.55 1.80
C SER A 39 -3.29 17.20 0.80
N HIS A 40 -3.93 16.02 0.97
CA HIS A 40 -5.06 15.58 0.16
C HIS A 40 -6.42 16.03 0.71
N ASN A 41 -6.46 16.86 1.77
CA ASN A 41 -7.69 17.39 2.36
C ASN A 41 -8.72 16.30 2.72
N CYS A 42 -8.28 15.11 3.16
CA CYS A 42 -9.21 13.99 3.38
C CYS A 42 -10.25 14.30 4.47
N ALA A 43 -9.87 15.15 5.43
CA ALA A 43 -10.74 15.62 6.50
C ALA A 43 -11.95 16.44 6.01
N ALA A 44 -11.88 17.00 4.79
CA ALA A 44 -12.99 17.77 4.22
C ALA A 44 -14.28 16.95 4.08
N CYS A 45 -14.16 15.64 3.82
CA CYS A 45 -15.30 14.73 3.72
C CYS A 45 -15.40 13.78 4.93
N HIS A 46 -14.27 13.25 5.39
CA HIS A 46 -14.24 12.24 6.46
C HIS A 46 -14.23 12.85 7.87
N GLY A 47 -14.20 14.17 7.99
CA GLY A 47 -14.17 14.90 9.25
C GLY A 47 -12.76 15.07 9.83
N THR A 48 -12.58 16.07 10.69
CA THR A 48 -11.26 16.47 11.23
C THR A 48 -10.56 15.39 12.07
N LYS A 49 -11.34 14.50 12.69
CA LYS A 49 -10.83 13.35 13.47
C LYS A 49 -11.03 12.02 12.76
N PHE A 50 -11.56 12.02 11.53
CA PHE A 50 -11.89 10.81 10.77
C PHE A 50 -12.91 9.86 11.42
N ASP A 51 -13.50 10.25 12.55
CA ASP A 51 -14.47 9.45 13.30
C ASP A 51 -15.90 10.02 13.26
N ASN A 52 -16.07 11.25 12.75
CA ASN A 52 -17.37 11.89 12.55
C ASN A 52 -17.38 12.64 11.21
N PRO A 53 -17.78 11.98 10.11
CA PRO A 53 -17.81 12.57 8.77
C PRO A 53 -18.83 13.70 8.66
N ILE A 54 -18.65 14.58 7.66
CA ILE A 54 -19.53 15.74 7.47
C ILE A 54 -20.93 15.36 6.94
N ASN A 55 -21.07 14.15 6.42
CA ASN A 55 -22.31 13.57 5.93
C ASN A 55 -22.28 12.06 6.26
N ALA A 56 -23.44 11.48 6.59
CA ALA A 56 -23.62 10.06 6.89
C ALA A 56 -23.24 9.12 5.73
N GLU A 57 -23.23 9.60 4.48
CA GLU A 57 -22.80 8.81 3.32
C GLU A 57 -21.28 8.61 3.26
N TYR A 58 -20.49 9.48 3.91
CA TYR A 58 -19.04 9.30 3.96
C TYR A 58 -18.65 8.35 5.08
N PRO A 59 -17.76 7.38 4.83
CA PRO A 59 -17.36 6.43 5.86
C PRO A 59 -16.45 7.08 6.90
N ARG A 60 -16.55 6.57 8.12
CA ARG A 60 -15.57 6.78 9.19
C ARG A 60 -14.30 6.01 8.86
N LEU A 61 -13.15 6.58 9.15
CA LEU A 61 -11.84 5.99 8.86
C LEU A 61 -10.96 5.80 10.10
N ALA A 62 -11.18 6.59 11.17
CA ALA A 62 -10.38 6.50 12.38
C ALA A 62 -10.44 5.10 13.01
N GLY A 63 -9.28 4.54 13.31
CA GLY A 63 -9.16 3.21 13.91
C GLY A 63 -9.52 2.06 12.99
N GLN A 64 -9.80 2.29 11.69
CA GLN A 64 -10.04 1.21 10.73
C GLN A 64 -8.73 0.45 10.47
N ARG A 65 -8.84 -0.87 10.23
CA ARG A 65 -7.68 -1.71 9.96
C ARG A 65 -6.91 -1.25 8.73
N SER A 66 -5.58 -1.20 8.83
CA SER A 66 -4.74 -0.65 7.76
C SER A 66 -4.82 -1.46 6.46
N ASP A 67 -4.89 -2.79 6.54
CA ASP A 67 -5.03 -3.67 5.38
C ASP A 67 -6.32 -3.39 4.60
N TYR A 68 -7.44 -3.17 5.31
CA TYR A 68 -8.69 -2.77 4.70
C TYR A 68 -8.59 -1.41 4.00
N LEU A 69 -7.97 -0.42 4.65
CA LEU A 69 -7.84 0.93 4.09
C LEU A 69 -6.98 0.95 2.83
N VAL A 70 -5.84 0.24 2.82
CA VAL A 70 -5.01 0.07 1.63
C VAL A 70 -5.83 -0.57 0.52
N TRP A 71 -6.55 -1.65 0.82
CA TRP A 71 -7.36 -2.32 -0.20
C TRP A 71 -8.49 -1.43 -0.71
N ALA A 72 -9.20 -0.70 0.16
CA ALA A 72 -10.24 0.24 -0.25
C ALA A 72 -9.71 1.33 -1.20
N MET A 73 -8.57 1.95 -0.87
CA MET A 73 -7.92 2.95 -1.74
C MET A 73 -7.53 2.34 -3.10
N ARG A 74 -6.98 1.12 -3.12
CA ARG A 74 -6.67 0.40 -4.36
C ARG A 74 -7.91 0.13 -5.21
N GLN A 75 -9.03 -0.25 -4.61
CA GLN A 75 -10.28 -0.49 -5.32
C GLN A 75 -10.84 0.80 -5.96
N TYR A 76 -10.76 1.93 -5.27
CA TYR A 76 -11.13 3.23 -5.86
C TYR A 76 -10.14 3.65 -6.97
N GLN A 77 -8.84 3.35 -6.82
CA GLN A 77 -7.85 3.61 -7.86
C GLN A 77 -8.13 2.79 -9.13
N MET A 78 -8.50 1.52 -8.98
CA MET A 78 -8.90 0.66 -10.10
C MET A 78 -10.21 1.13 -10.76
N GLY A 79 -11.21 1.56 -9.97
CA GLY A 79 -12.51 1.99 -10.48
C GLY A 79 -13.13 0.98 -11.45
N LEU A 80 -13.87 1.47 -12.45
CA LEU A 80 -14.52 0.61 -13.44
C LEU A 80 -13.54 -0.07 -14.43
N ASP A 81 -12.25 0.26 -14.39
CA ASP A 81 -11.24 -0.44 -15.21
C ASP A 81 -11.06 -1.90 -14.76
N ASN A 82 -11.42 -2.22 -13.51
CA ASN A 82 -11.52 -3.58 -13.01
C ASN A 82 -12.92 -3.83 -12.43
N PRO A 83 -13.87 -4.39 -13.19
CA PRO A 83 -15.24 -4.59 -12.73
C PRO A 83 -15.39 -5.66 -11.62
N LEU A 84 -14.36 -6.49 -11.40
CA LEU A 84 -14.41 -7.55 -10.38
C LEU A 84 -13.97 -7.05 -8.99
N LEU A 85 -13.04 -6.08 -8.96
CA LEU A 85 -12.40 -5.62 -7.73
C LEU A 85 -12.58 -4.12 -7.49
N GLY A 86 -12.91 -3.34 -8.51
CA GLY A 86 -12.99 -1.89 -8.42
C GLY A 86 -14.25 -1.39 -7.72
N ARG A 87 -14.13 -0.20 -7.12
CA ARG A 87 -15.27 0.54 -6.58
C ARG A 87 -15.54 1.76 -7.45
N ASP A 88 -16.76 1.88 -7.94
CA ASP A 88 -17.18 3.01 -8.75
C ASP A 88 -17.55 4.22 -7.87
N ASN A 89 -16.61 5.13 -7.70
CA ASN A 89 -16.85 6.43 -7.09
C ASN A 89 -15.85 7.44 -7.67
N ALA A 90 -16.33 8.32 -8.53
CA ALA A 90 -15.48 9.30 -9.22
C ALA A 90 -14.74 10.25 -8.26
N ILE A 91 -15.36 10.62 -7.14
CA ILE A 91 -14.77 11.54 -6.15
C ILE A 91 -13.58 10.86 -5.48
N MET A 92 -13.77 9.65 -4.92
CA MET A 92 -12.69 8.93 -4.27
C MET A 92 -11.61 8.47 -5.25
N ARG A 93 -11.98 8.11 -6.49
CA ARG A 93 -11.00 7.81 -7.54
C ARG A 93 -10.08 9.00 -7.79
N ALA A 94 -10.63 10.22 -7.91
CA ALA A 94 -9.83 11.43 -8.09
C ALA A 94 -8.89 11.71 -6.91
N GLN A 95 -9.28 11.36 -5.69
CA GLN A 95 -8.44 11.53 -4.50
C GLN A 95 -7.26 10.56 -4.46
N VAL A 96 -7.48 9.30 -4.87
CA VAL A 96 -6.48 8.24 -4.71
C VAL A 96 -5.65 7.98 -5.98
N GLN A 97 -6.03 8.53 -7.13
CA GLN A 97 -5.39 8.22 -8.41
C GLN A 97 -3.89 8.52 -8.44
N SER A 98 -3.45 9.60 -7.76
CA SER A 98 -2.04 10.00 -7.70
C SER A 98 -1.25 9.30 -6.60
N LEU A 99 -1.90 8.52 -5.75
CA LEU A 99 -1.24 7.86 -4.63
C LEU A 99 -0.50 6.61 -5.10
N SER A 100 0.74 6.47 -4.66
CA SER A 100 1.48 5.21 -4.74
C SER A 100 0.97 4.22 -3.70
N VAL A 101 1.32 2.94 -3.84
CA VAL A 101 0.97 1.92 -2.85
C VAL A 101 1.60 2.23 -1.49
N SER A 102 2.84 2.76 -1.46
CA SER A 102 3.49 3.22 -0.23
C SER A 102 2.74 4.37 0.43
N ASP A 103 2.23 5.33 -0.35
CA ASP A 103 1.40 6.42 0.20
C ASP A 103 0.14 5.88 0.87
N MET A 104 -0.52 4.91 0.22
CA MET A 104 -1.70 4.26 0.76
C MET A 104 -1.38 3.51 2.06
N GLN A 105 -0.22 2.86 2.15
CA GLN A 105 0.23 2.18 3.38
C GLN A 105 0.49 3.18 4.52
N ASP A 106 1.16 4.30 4.23
CA ASP A 106 1.44 5.35 5.19
C ASP A 106 0.14 5.99 5.70
N ILE A 107 -0.77 6.36 4.79
CA ILE A 107 -2.11 6.89 5.11
C ILE A 107 -2.90 5.90 5.97
N ALA A 108 -2.91 4.62 5.59
CA ALA A 108 -3.63 3.58 6.31
C ALA A 108 -3.08 3.36 7.72
N ALA A 109 -1.76 3.35 7.89
CA ALA A 109 -1.10 3.24 9.19
C ALA A 109 -1.46 4.42 10.11
N TYR A 110 -1.48 5.65 9.56
CA TYR A 110 -1.93 6.82 10.32
C TYR A 110 -3.39 6.68 10.76
N LEU A 111 -4.31 6.40 9.84
CA LEU A 111 -5.75 6.32 10.14
C LEU A 111 -6.08 5.18 11.12
N GLU A 112 -5.41 4.03 11.03
CA GLU A 112 -5.52 2.91 11.99
C GLU A 112 -5.05 3.30 13.39
N SER A 113 -4.02 4.16 13.49
CA SER A 113 -3.49 4.60 14.79
C SER A 113 -4.44 5.54 15.54
N LEU A 114 -5.41 6.16 14.84
CA LEU A 114 -6.33 7.12 15.44
C LEU A 114 -7.36 6.43 16.34
N PRO A 115 -7.81 7.11 17.42
CA PRO A 115 -8.95 6.64 18.18
C PRO A 115 -10.21 6.75 17.32
N GLY A 116 -10.91 5.64 17.13
CA GLY A 116 -12.18 5.61 16.44
C GLY A 116 -13.10 4.56 17.01
N SER A 117 -14.39 4.63 16.70
CA SER A 117 -15.36 3.66 17.25
C SER A 117 -15.59 2.44 16.36
N LEU A 118 -14.72 2.23 15.36
CA LEU A 118 -14.81 1.08 14.44
C LEU A 118 -14.13 -0.18 14.98
N VAL A 119 -13.17 -0.03 15.90
CA VAL A 119 -12.46 -1.15 16.53
C VAL A 119 -12.68 -1.11 18.03
N PHE A 120 -13.41 -2.09 18.54
CA PHE A 120 -13.40 -2.41 19.96
C PHE A 120 -12.05 -3.04 20.31
N LYS A 121 -11.06 -2.24 20.71
CA LYS A 121 -9.88 -2.78 21.39
C LYS A 121 -10.36 -3.38 22.72
N LYS A 122 -10.43 -4.71 22.79
CA LYS A 122 -10.57 -5.44 24.05
C LYS A 122 -9.28 -5.31 24.86
#